data_AF-A0A7V6NFN4-F1
#
_entry.id   AF-A0A7V6NFN4-F1
#
_cell.length_a   1.000
_cell.length_b   1.000
_cell.length_c   1.000
_cell.angle_alpha   90.00
_cell.angle_beta   90.00
_cell.angle_gamma   90.00
#
_symmetry.space_group_name_H-M   'P 1'
#
loop_
_entity.id
_entity.type
_entity.pdbx_description
1 polymer ?
#
loop_
_entity_poly.entity_id
_entity_poly.type
_entity_poly.pdbx_seq_one_letter_code
_entity_poly.pdbx_strand_id
1 'polypeptide(L)'
;EGTIGPLQCQWMTAGSGIIHQEMPKASPRMLGCQLWVNIPAKDKMTHPAYRDITEEDVPLLEEDAATVRVLSGKYNGVSGAFDGGTLQIRYLDIDLNPHSEWVYNQTPDDHTLFLYLLEGTLITNGLEEEEQKGCALLMGTDGKQEQPDQDNQAVAVRSGAEGARFILLSGKPLNEPISWGGPIVMNTREELDLAFRELDNGTFIKHQ
;
A
#
# COMPACT_ATOMS: atom_id res chain seq x y z
N GLU A 1 -11.86 -11.33 17.13
CA GLU A 1 -12.11 -9.92 17.45
C GLU A 1 -10.76 -9.26 17.69
N GLY A 2 -10.53 -8.07 17.16
CA GLY A 2 -9.27 -7.33 17.26
C GLY A 2 -9.53 -5.83 17.34
N THR A 3 -8.51 -5.04 17.69
CA THR A 3 -8.58 -3.57 17.65
C THR A 3 -7.31 -3.06 17.00
N ILE A 4 -7.45 -2.19 16.01
CA ILE A 4 -6.33 -1.56 15.31
C ILE A 4 -6.19 -0.15 15.87
N GLY A 5 -5.09 0.11 16.58
CA GLY A 5 -4.73 1.41 17.14
C GLY A 5 -3.98 2.31 16.16
N PRO A 6 -3.60 3.53 16.60
CA PRO A 6 -2.69 4.38 15.85
C PRO A 6 -1.40 3.64 15.50
N LEU A 7 -0.88 3.85 14.28
CA LEU A 7 0.36 3.23 13.78
C LEU A 7 0.34 1.69 13.72
N GLN A 8 -0.82 1.06 13.92
CA GLN A 8 -1.03 -0.36 13.74
C GLN A 8 -1.66 -0.65 12.39
N CYS A 9 -1.51 -1.88 11.93
CA CYS A 9 -2.09 -2.35 10.68
C CYS A 9 -2.68 -3.75 10.86
N GLN A 10 -3.71 -4.06 10.09
CA GLN A 10 -4.12 -5.43 9.86
C GLN A 10 -3.87 -5.78 8.40
N TRP A 11 -3.05 -6.79 8.16
CA TRP A 11 -2.91 -7.39 6.85
C TRP A 11 -3.85 -8.60 6.75
N MET A 12 -4.89 -8.46 5.91
CA MET A 12 -5.89 -9.50 5.70
C MET A 12 -5.79 -10.05 4.28
N THR A 13 -5.53 -11.35 4.16
CA THR A 13 -5.65 -12.09 2.90
C THR A 13 -7.03 -12.73 2.84
N ALA A 14 -7.92 -12.18 2.00
CA ALA A 14 -9.27 -12.70 1.83
C ALA A 14 -9.31 -14.10 1.19
N GLY A 15 -8.44 -14.34 0.19
CA GLY A 15 -8.33 -15.64 -0.48
C GLY A 15 -9.69 -16.17 -0.94
N SER A 16 -9.96 -17.43 -0.60
CA SER A 16 -11.20 -18.14 -0.96
C SER A 16 -12.49 -17.60 -0.33
N GLY A 17 -12.41 -16.60 0.56
CA GLY A 17 -13.56 -15.85 1.04
C GLY A 17 -13.50 -15.53 2.54
N ILE A 18 -13.83 -14.29 2.89
CA ILE A 18 -14.01 -13.81 4.27
C ILE A 18 -15.33 -13.04 4.35
N ILE A 19 -16.05 -13.20 5.46
CA ILE A 19 -17.11 -12.28 5.89
C ILE A 19 -16.65 -11.67 7.22
N HIS A 20 -16.53 -10.34 7.27
CA HIS A 20 -16.07 -9.62 8.45
C HIS A 20 -16.79 -8.28 8.59
N GLN A 21 -16.58 -7.62 9.73
CA GLN A 21 -17.10 -6.28 10.01
C GLN A 21 -15.98 -5.45 10.62
N GLU A 22 -15.83 -4.22 10.15
CA GLU A 22 -14.90 -3.23 10.68
C GLU A 22 -15.70 -2.06 11.24
N MET A 23 -15.73 -1.92 12.57
CA MET A 23 -16.57 -0.94 13.26
C MET A 23 -15.69 0.13 13.90
N PRO A 24 -15.81 1.42 13.50
CA PRO A 24 -15.03 2.48 14.11
C PRO A 24 -15.43 2.67 15.57
N LYS A 25 -14.45 2.79 16.46
CA LYS A 25 -14.66 3.27 17.83
C LYS A 25 -14.59 4.79 17.85
N ALA A 26 -15.35 5.42 18.75
CA ALA A 26 -15.34 6.87 18.89
C ALA A 26 -13.91 7.37 19.18
N SER A 27 -13.45 8.34 18.40
CA SER A 27 -12.12 8.94 18.51
C SER A 27 -12.20 10.44 18.23
N PRO A 28 -11.40 11.29 18.91
CA PRO A 28 -11.29 12.72 18.58
C PRO A 28 -10.83 12.95 17.14
N ARG A 29 -10.05 12.02 16.60
CA ARG A 29 -9.56 12.04 15.22
C ARG A 29 -9.51 10.61 14.68
N MET A 30 -10.05 10.38 13.49
CA MET A 30 -9.91 9.14 12.76
C MET A 30 -9.10 9.40 11.50
N LEU A 31 -7.87 8.89 11.45
CA LEU A 31 -7.03 8.89 10.26
C LEU A 31 -6.51 7.46 10.08
N GLY A 32 -6.75 6.91 8.90
CA GLY A 32 -6.31 5.59 8.50
C GLY A 32 -6.56 5.43 7.01
N CYS A 33 -5.99 4.37 6.43
CA CYS A 33 -6.23 4.03 5.04
C CYS A 33 -6.53 2.53 4.95
N GLN A 34 -7.29 2.17 3.93
CA GLN A 34 -7.58 0.79 3.59
C GLN A 34 -7.13 0.58 2.14
N LEU A 35 -6.26 -0.41 1.94
CA LEU A 35 -5.70 -0.74 0.64
C LEU A 35 -6.07 -2.16 0.28
N TRP A 36 -6.62 -2.35 -0.91
CA TRP A 36 -6.81 -3.69 -1.48
C TRP A 36 -5.67 -4.00 -2.43
N VAL A 37 -4.91 -5.04 -2.10
CA VAL A 37 -3.86 -5.59 -2.95
C VAL A 37 -4.42 -6.82 -3.66
N ASN A 38 -4.38 -6.81 -5.00
CA ASN A 38 -4.85 -7.96 -5.77
C ASN A 38 -3.90 -9.16 -5.60
N ILE A 39 -4.44 -10.37 -5.70
CA ILE A 39 -3.73 -11.63 -5.54
C ILE A 39 -3.63 -12.32 -6.92
N PRO A 40 -2.47 -12.92 -7.30
CA PRO A 40 -2.31 -13.71 -8.52
C PRO A 40 -3.40 -14.77 -8.66
N ALA A 41 -3.83 -15.02 -9.88
CA ALA A 41 -4.92 -15.96 -10.21
C ALA A 41 -4.77 -17.31 -9.50
N LYS A 42 -3.55 -17.85 -9.53
CA LYS A 42 -3.20 -19.14 -8.90
C LYS A 42 -3.40 -19.17 -7.38
N ASP A 43 -3.35 -18.01 -6.72
CA ASP A 43 -3.39 -17.87 -5.26
C ASP A 43 -4.73 -17.30 -4.77
N LYS A 44 -5.65 -16.89 -5.68
CA LYS A 44 -6.94 -16.27 -5.31
C LYS A 44 -7.82 -17.14 -4.42
N MET A 45 -7.68 -18.46 -4.50
CA MET A 45 -8.43 -19.41 -3.68
C MET A 45 -7.61 -19.94 -2.49
N THR A 46 -6.53 -19.27 -2.10
CA THR A 46 -5.76 -19.62 -0.90
C THR A 46 -6.62 -19.51 0.36
N HIS A 47 -6.17 -20.16 1.44
CA HIS A 47 -6.85 -20.07 2.71
C HIS A 47 -6.81 -18.63 3.25
N PRO A 48 -7.94 -18.10 3.74
CA PRO A 48 -7.97 -16.80 4.40
C PRO A 48 -6.94 -16.68 5.53
N ALA A 49 -6.31 -15.53 5.66
CA ALA A 49 -5.31 -15.29 6.71
C ALA A 49 -5.40 -13.87 7.26
N TYR A 50 -5.11 -13.72 8.55
CA TYR A 50 -5.01 -12.45 9.24
C TYR A 50 -3.62 -12.33 9.85
N ARG A 51 -3.07 -11.12 9.77
CA ARG A 51 -1.87 -10.75 10.50
C ARG A 51 -2.07 -9.37 11.08
N ASP A 52 -2.15 -9.32 12.40
CA ASP A 52 -2.11 -8.07 13.14
C ASP A 52 -0.64 -7.61 13.21
N ILE A 53 -0.42 -6.32 12.95
CA ILE A 53 0.88 -5.66 12.99
C ILE A 53 0.77 -4.54 14.00
N THR A 54 1.48 -4.67 15.11
CA THR A 54 1.56 -3.67 16.17
C THR A 54 2.54 -2.56 15.81
N GLU A 55 2.54 -1.47 16.57
CA GLU A 55 3.49 -0.38 16.34
C GLU A 55 4.94 -0.86 16.53
N GLU A 56 5.16 -1.73 17.53
CA GLU A 56 6.45 -2.31 17.85
C GLU A 56 6.98 -3.26 16.77
N ASP A 57 6.09 -3.83 15.96
CA ASP A 57 6.48 -4.69 14.84
C ASP A 57 7.03 -3.89 13.65
N VAL A 58 6.73 -2.58 13.56
CA VAL A 58 7.05 -1.73 12.40
C VAL A 58 8.39 -1.02 12.62
N PRO A 59 9.45 -1.38 11.86
CA PRO A 59 10.73 -0.72 12.01
C PRO A 59 10.66 0.74 11.57
N LEU A 60 11.28 1.59 12.37
CA LEU A 60 11.35 3.03 12.17
C LEU A 60 12.80 3.42 11.86
N LEU A 61 12.98 4.18 10.79
CA LEU A 61 14.26 4.78 10.40
C LEU A 61 14.12 6.30 10.52
N GLU A 62 14.99 6.91 11.33
CA GLU A 62 15.15 8.36 11.40
C GLU A 62 16.22 8.78 10.39
N GLU A 63 15.84 9.68 9.48
CA GLU A 63 16.73 10.33 8.51
C GLU A 63 16.72 11.84 8.78
N ASP A 64 17.69 12.58 8.22
CA ASP A 64 17.83 14.02 8.47
C ASP A 64 16.55 14.81 8.11
N ALA A 65 15.86 14.40 7.04
CA ALA A 65 14.66 15.06 6.52
C ALA A 65 13.35 14.35 6.88
N ALA A 66 13.38 13.07 7.26
CA ALA A 66 12.17 12.25 7.32
C ALA A 66 12.24 11.17 8.40
N THR A 67 11.07 10.73 8.86
CA THR A 67 10.89 9.49 9.59
C THR A 67 10.19 8.49 8.69
N VAL A 68 10.80 7.32 8.47
CA VAL A 68 10.26 6.27 7.59
C VAL A 68 9.89 5.04 8.40
N ARG A 69 8.61 4.67 8.37
CA ARG A 69 8.09 3.43 8.95
C ARG A 69 7.92 2.38 7.85
N VAL A 70 8.59 1.24 8.02
CA VAL A 70 8.62 0.18 7.01
C VAL A 70 7.56 -0.88 7.35
N LEU A 71 6.34 -0.69 6.83
CA LEU A 71 5.25 -1.64 7.10
C LEU A 71 5.46 -2.95 6.35
N SER A 72 5.79 -2.88 5.06
CA SER A 72 6.06 -4.06 4.23
C SER A 72 7.21 -3.86 3.26
N GLY A 73 7.89 -4.95 2.91
CA GLY A 73 9.01 -4.96 1.97
C GLY A 73 10.34 -4.59 2.64
N LYS A 74 11.21 -3.88 1.91
CA LYS A 74 12.55 -3.52 2.39
C LYS A 74 12.91 -2.09 2.00
N TYR A 75 13.49 -1.33 2.94
CA TYR A 75 13.96 0.03 2.74
C TYR A 75 15.29 0.25 3.45
N ASN A 76 16.30 0.77 2.73
CA ASN A 76 17.63 1.06 3.29
C ASN A 76 18.26 -0.12 4.07
N GLY A 77 18.09 -1.34 3.56
CA GLY A 77 18.62 -2.54 4.23
C GLY A 77 17.70 -3.13 5.30
N VAL A 78 16.68 -2.40 5.77
CA VAL A 78 15.76 -2.79 6.83
C VAL A 78 14.50 -3.43 6.24
N SER A 79 14.18 -4.66 6.69
CA SER A 79 12.93 -5.35 6.33
C SER A 79 11.77 -4.80 7.16
N GLY A 80 10.58 -4.72 6.58
CA GLY A 80 9.38 -4.29 7.30
C GLY A 80 8.78 -5.34 8.22
N ALA A 81 7.68 -4.98 8.88
CA ALA A 81 6.92 -5.87 9.77
C ALA A 81 6.39 -7.14 9.06
N PHE A 82 6.21 -7.03 7.75
CA PHE A 82 5.79 -8.12 6.88
C PHE A 82 6.51 -8.04 5.53
N ASP A 83 6.76 -9.16 4.87
CA ASP A 83 7.42 -9.18 3.55
C ASP A 83 6.43 -9.09 2.38
N GLY A 84 5.13 -8.99 2.67
CA GLY A 84 4.07 -9.00 1.66
C GLY A 84 3.76 -10.40 1.13
N GLY A 85 4.34 -11.46 1.72
CA GLY A 85 4.21 -12.82 1.23
C GLY A 85 4.68 -12.96 -0.23
N THR A 86 3.83 -13.54 -1.08
CA THR A 86 4.15 -13.74 -2.50
C THR A 86 4.02 -12.47 -3.36
N LEU A 87 3.45 -11.39 -2.83
CA LEU A 87 3.07 -10.20 -3.59
C LEU A 87 4.20 -9.14 -3.70
N GLN A 88 5.28 -9.29 -2.92
CA GLN A 88 6.44 -8.38 -2.89
C GLN A 88 6.04 -6.89 -2.85
N ILE A 89 5.10 -6.55 -1.96
CA ILE A 89 4.63 -5.17 -1.79
C ILE A 89 5.55 -4.44 -0.84
N ARG A 90 6.02 -3.27 -1.28
CA ARG A 90 6.62 -2.27 -0.39
C ARG A 90 5.55 -1.29 0.04
N TYR A 91 5.44 -1.11 1.35
CA TYR A 91 4.56 -0.14 1.99
C TYR A 91 5.41 0.64 3.00
N LEU A 92 5.61 1.93 2.72
CA LEU A 92 6.27 2.86 3.64
C LEU A 92 5.25 3.91 4.10
N ASP A 93 5.26 4.26 5.38
CA ASP A 93 4.59 5.44 5.95
C ASP A 93 5.65 6.45 6.35
N ILE A 94 5.58 7.66 5.79
CA ILE A 94 6.67 8.64 5.82
C ILE A 94 6.13 9.95 6.40
N ASP A 95 6.77 10.43 7.46
CA ASP A 95 6.66 11.81 7.92
C ASP A 95 7.87 12.59 7.39
N LEU A 96 7.61 13.61 6.56
CA LEU A 96 8.62 14.50 5.98
C LEU A 96 8.56 15.84 6.71
N ASN A 97 9.72 16.26 7.23
CA ASN A 97 9.88 17.52 7.97
C ASN A 97 9.47 18.72 7.11
N PRO A 98 9.02 19.84 7.70
CA PRO A 98 8.73 21.07 6.97
C PRO A 98 9.86 21.53 6.04
N HIS A 99 9.49 22.02 4.85
CA HIS A 99 10.42 22.56 3.86
C HIS A 99 11.61 21.64 3.52
N SER A 100 11.41 20.32 3.64
CA SER A 100 12.47 19.33 3.45
C SER A 100 12.24 18.55 2.18
N GLU A 101 13.33 18.11 1.57
CA GLU A 101 13.33 17.24 0.39
C GLU A 101 13.66 15.82 0.81
N TRP A 102 12.95 14.85 0.22
CA TRP A 102 13.22 13.43 0.38
C TRP A 102 13.35 12.78 -1.00
N VAL A 103 14.41 11.99 -1.17
CA VAL A 103 14.76 11.33 -2.43
C VAL A 103 14.80 9.83 -2.23
N TYR A 104 14.18 9.11 -3.16
CA TYR A 104 13.98 7.67 -3.09
C TYR A 104 14.18 7.01 -4.46
N ASN A 105 14.99 5.95 -4.52
CA ASN A 105 15.33 5.25 -5.76
C ASN A 105 15.42 3.72 -5.57
N GLN A 106 14.62 3.14 -4.67
CA GLN A 106 14.68 1.71 -4.34
C GLN A 106 13.54 0.88 -4.93
N THR A 107 12.69 1.48 -5.76
CA THR A 107 11.64 0.75 -6.48
C THR A 107 12.18 0.29 -7.83
N PRO A 108 12.13 -1.02 -8.14
CA PRO A 108 12.43 -1.52 -9.48
C PRO A 108 11.60 -0.82 -10.56
N ASP A 109 12.21 -0.54 -11.71
CA ASP A 109 11.53 0.14 -12.83
C ASP A 109 10.35 -0.67 -13.42
N ASP A 110 10.28 -1.98 -13.17
CA ASP A 110 9.15 -2.84 -13.58
C ASP A 110 8.00 -2.88 -12.56
N HIS A 111 8.08 -2.10 -11.47
CA HIS A 111 7.04 -2.01 -10.45
C HIS A 111 6.13 -0.78 -10.67
N THR A 112 4.84 -0.94 -10.35
CA THR A 112 3.97 0.23 -10.13
C THR A 112 4.44 0.94 -8.86
N LEU A 113 4.50 2.27 -8.89
CA LEU A 113 4.88 3.13 -7.77
C LEU A 113 3.91 4.30 -7.67
N PHE A 114 3.34 4.52 -6.49
CA PHE A 114 2.59 5.74 -6.22
C PHE A 114 2.76 6.21 -4.78
N LEU A 115 2.52 7.51 -4.59
CA LEU A 115 2.45 8.14 -3.28
C LEU A 115 1.00 8.50 -2.97
N TYR A 116 0.59 8.43 -1.71
CA TYR A 116 -0.70 8.94 -1.28
C TYR A 116 -0.55 9.83 -0.07
N LEU A 117 -0.94 11.10 -0.23
CA LEU A 117 -0.73 12.16 0.75
C LEU A 117 -1.84 12.14 1.81
N LEU A 118 -1.49 11.87 3.06
CA LEU A 118 -2.42 11.82 4.20
C LEU A 118 -2.57 13.19 4.87
N GLU A 119 -1.47 13.91 5.04
CA GLU A 119 -1.43 15.22 5.72
C GLU A 119 -0.40 16.15 5.09
N GLY A 120 -0.59 17.46 5.26
CA GLY A 120 0.33 18.47 4.74
C GLY A 120 0.24 18.65 3.23
N THR A 121 1.35 19.07 2.64
CA THR A 121 1.48 19.33 1.20
C THR A 121 2.77 18.74 0.63
N LEU A 122 2.71 18.27 -0.61
CA LEU A 122 3.88 17.73 -1.32
C LEU A 122 3.96 18.29 -2.72
N ILE A 123 5.17 18.54 -3.19
CA ILE A 123 5.45 18.77 -4.62
C ILE A 123 6.44 17.73 -5.11
N THR A 124 6.15 17.10 -6.24
CA THR A 124 7.06 16.18 -6.95
C THR A 124 7.74 16.89 -8.10
N ASN A 125 8.85 16.34 -8.58
CA ASN A 125 9.48 16.81 -9.80
C ASN A 125 8.50 16.72 -10.99
N GLY A 126 8.29 17.85 -11.68
CA GLY A 126 7.41 17.94 -12.85
C GLY A 126 6.01 18.52 -12.58
N LEU A 127 5.67 18.80 -11.31
CA LEU A 127 4.47 19.56 -10.95
C LEU A 127 4.81 21.03 -10.69
N GLU A 128 3.90 21.92 -11.05
CA GLU A 128 4.05 23.37 -10.84
C GLU A 128 3.50 23.83 -9.49
N GLU A 129 2.59 23.06 -8.90
CA GLU A 129 1.89 23.39 -7.64
C GLU A 129 2.04 22.28 -6.60
N GLU A 130 1.87 22.66 -5.33
CA GLU A 130 1.84 21.71 -4.22
C GLU A 130 0.51 20.95 -4.16
N GLU A 131 0.63 19.64 -4.14
CA GLU A 131 -0.47 18.71 -3.96
C GLU A 131 -0.92 18.68 -2.50
N GLN A 132 -2.22 18.48 -2.32
CA GLN A 132 -2.87 18.54 -1.01
C GLN A 132 -3.25 17.13 -0.53
N LYS A 133 -3.53 17.00 0.77
CA LYS A 133 -4.05 15.76 1.36
C LYS A 133 -5.19 15.14 0.53
N GLY A 134 -5.18 13.82 0.43
CA GLY A 134 -6.11 13.03 -0.37
C GLY A 134 -5.68 12.86 -1.84
N CYS A 135 -4.56 13.43 -2.25
CA CYS A 135 -4.00 13.25 -3.59
C CYS A 135 -3.21 11.93 -3.69
N ALA A 136 -3.43 11.21 -4.79
CA ALA A 136 -2.64 10.03 -5.19
C ALA A 136 -1.75 10.42 -6.38
N LEU A 137 -0.43 10.29 -6.21
CA LEU A 137 0.57 10.64 -7.20
C LEU A 137 1.14 9.36 -7.80
N LEU A 138 0.68 9.02 -9.00
CA LEU A 138 1.24 7.91 -9.76
C LEU A 138 2.59 8.34 -10.34
N MET A 139 3.65 7.62 -9.97
CA MET A 139 4.99 7.90 -10.46
C MET A 139 5.17 7.20 -11.81
N GLY A 140 5.46 7.98 -12.84
CA GLY A 140 5.75 7.45 -14.17
C GLY A 140 7.14 6.80 -14.21
N THR A 141 7.25 5.69 -14.95
CA THR A 141 8.50 5.01 -15.33
C THR A 141 9.21 5.69 -16.51
N ASP A 142 8.74 6.89 -16.90
CA ASP A 142 9.04 7.51 -18.19
C ASP A 142 10.34 8.34 -18.15
N GLY A 143 11.04 8.33 -17.02
CA GLY A 143 12.33 8.97 -16.87
C GLY A 143 13.38 8.21 -17.67
N LYS A 144 13.81 8.76 -18.81
CA LYS A 144 15.09 8.37 -19.40
C LYS A 144 16.14 8.43 -18.31
N GLN A 145 16.76 7.31 -17.97
CA GLN A 145 17.91 7.28 -17.07
C GLN A 145 18.94 8.31 -17.58
N GLU A 146 19.08 9.43 -16.88
CA GLU A 146 20.11 10.42 -17.21
C GLU A 146 21.51 9.88 -16.86
N GLN A 147 21.57 8.80 -16.06
CA GLN A 147 22.79 8.12 -15.68
C GLN A 147 22.62 6.59 -15.81
N PRO A 148 23.35 5.93 -16.73
CA PRO A 148 23.25 4.50 -16.97
C PRO A 148 23.79 3.61 -15.83
N ASP A 149 24.28 4.20 -14.73
CA ASP A 149 24.80 3.49 -13.54
C ASP A 149 23.84 3.54 -12.32
N GLN A 150 22.62 4.09 -12.47
CA GLN A 150 21.57 3.96 -11.44
C GLN A 150 20.53 2.93 -11.90
N ASP A 151 20.39 1.85 -11.13
CA ASP A 151 19.52 0.71 -11.48
C ASP A 151 18.02 1.05 -11.45
N ASN A 152 17.59 2.15 -10.81
CA ASN A 152 16.18 2.53 -10.66
C ASN A 152 15.97 4.04 -10.79
N GLN A 153 14.80 4.45 -11.29
CA GLN A 153 14.39 5.86 -11.35
C GLN A 153 14.20 6.47 -9.95
N ALA A 154 14.78 7.65 -9.74
CA ALA A 154 14.61 8.42 -8.51
C ALA A 154 13.28 9.18 -8.48
N VAL A 155 12.64 9.17 -7.31
CA VAL A 155 11.50 10.01 -6.92
C VAL A 155 12.01 11.02 -5.91
N ALA A 156 11.82 12.30 -6.19
CA ALA A 156 12.07 13.37 -5.24
C ALA A 156 10.76 14.09 -4.92
N VAL A 157 10.55 14.33 -3.63
CA VAL A 157 9.42 15.10 -3.13
C VAL A 157 9.88 16.14 -2.13
N ARG A 158 9.21 17.29 -2.13
CA ARG A 158 9.43 18.35 -1.14
C ARG A 158 8.13 18.67 -0.42
N SER A 159 8.21 18.85 0.89
CA SER A 159 7.08 19.26 1.72
C SER A 159 6.91 20.78 1.79
N GLY A 160 5.69 21.23 2.05
CA GLY A 160 5.39 22.61 2.39
C GLY A 160 5.73 22.97 3.85
N ALA A 161 5.15 24.09 4.31
CA ALA A 161 5.47 24.70 5.61
C ALA A 161 5.05 23.88 6.84
N GLU A 162 4.06 23.01 6.70
CA GLU A 162 3.58 22.14 7.80
C GLU A 162 4.19 20.73 7.73
N GLY A 163 5.14 20.50 6.82
CA GLY A 163 5.61 19.15 6.50
C GLY A 163 4.60 18.36 5.69
N ALA A 164 4.80 17.04 5.62
CA ALA A 164 3.88 16.12 4.95
C ALA A 164 3.90 14.75 5.59
N ARG A 165 2.75 14.07 5.62
CA ARG A 165 2.68 12.64 5.90
C ARG A 165 2.09 11.92 4.71
N PHE A 166 2.79 10.94 4.17
CA PHE A 166 2.35 10.21 2.98
C PHE A 166 2.78 8.74 3.05
N ILE A 167 2.05 7.92 2.31
CA ILE A 167 2.43 6.52 2.10
C ILE A 167 3.07 6.36 0.72
N LEU A 168 4.12 5.56 0.64
CA LEU A 168 4.71 5.09 -0.61
C LEU A 168 4.36 3.62 -0.80
N LEU A 169 3.76 3.31 -1.94
CA LEU A 169 3.36 1.96 -2.31
C LEU A 169 4.05 1.57 -3.60
N SER A 170 4.73 0.42 -3.58
CA SER A 170 5.28 -0.17 -4.79
C SER A 170 5.08 -1.67 -4.85
N GLY A 171 4.79 -2.21 -6.03
CA GLY A 171 4.62 -3.64 -6.22
C GLY A 171 4.69 -4.04 -7.69
N LYS A 172 4.99 -5.30 -7.92
CA LYS A 172 5.04 -5.85 -9.28
C LYS A 172 3.63 -5.98 -9.86
N PRO A 173 3.35 -5.44 -11.06
CA PRO A 173 2.08 -5.66 -11.73
C PRO A 173 1.85 -7.15 -11.99
N LEU A 174 0.64 -7.64 -11.70
CA LEU A 174 0.29 -9.03 -11.97
C LEU A 174 0.20 -9.34 -13.46
N ASN A 175 -0.14 -8.34 -14.29
CA ASN A 175 -0.39 -8.50 -15.72
C ASN A 175 -1.43 -9.59 -16.03
N GLU A 176 -2.41 -9.73 -15.16
CA GLU A 176 -3.53 -10.67 -15.28
C GLU A 176 -4.85 -9.89 -15.48
N PRO A 177 -5.85 -10.50 -16.14
CA PRO A 177 -7.19 -9.91 -16.23
C PRO A 177 -7.81 -9.65 -14.85
N ILE A 178 -8.63 -8.60 -14.76
CA ILE A 178 -9.36 -8.23 -13.55
C ILE A 178 -10.85 -8.26 -13.87
N SER A 179 -11.61 -9.07 -13.13
CA SER A 179 -13.06 -9.13 -13.13
C SER A 179 -13.57 -8.75 -11.75
N TRP A 180 -14.13 -7.55 -11.63
CA TRP A 180 -14.48 -6.95 -10.34
C TRP A 180 -15.98 -6.67 -10.24
N GLY A 181 -16.58 -7.09 -9.12
CA GLY A 181 -17.92 -6.68 -8.71
C GLY A 181 -17.99 -6.51 -7.19
N GLY A 182 -18.22 -5.28 -6.73
CA GLY A 182 -18.38 -4.98 -5.29
C GLY A 182 -17.21 -5.50 -4.44
N PRO A 183 -17.43 -6.41 -3.48
CA PRO A 183 -16.38 -6.93 -2.61
C PRO A 183 -15.55 -8.08 -3.21
N ILE A 184 -15.83 -8.52 -4.43
CA ILE A 184 -15.21 -9.72 -5.03
C ILE A 184 -14.39 -9.33 -6.27
N VAL A 185 -13.11 -9.73 -6.28
CA VAL A 185 -12.17 -9.49 -7.39
C VAL A 185 -11.58 -10.82 -7.87
N MET A 186 -12.01 -11.26 -9.05
CA MET A 186 -11.54 -12.47 -9.73
C MET A 186 -10.78 -12.12 -11.02
N ASN A 187 -10.38 -13.11 -11.82
CA ASN A 187 -9.76 -12.88 -13.12
C ASN A 187 -10.77 -12.95 -14.28
N THR A 188 -11.79 -13.80 -14.17
CA THR A 188 -12.80 -13.99 -15.22
C THR A 188 -14.21 -13.62 -14.77
N ARG A 189 -15.12 -13.42 -15.73
CA ARG A 189 -16.53 -13.12 -15.42
C ARG A 189 -17.20 -14.34 -14.80
N GLU A 190 -16.85 -15.53 -15.28
CA GLU A 190 -17.36 -16.82 -14.83
C GLU A 190 -16.99 -17.10 -13.36
N GLU A 191 -15.74 -16.81 -12.97
CA GLU A 191 -15.29 -16.89 -11.58
C GLU A 191 -16.06 -15.92 -10.68
N LEU A 192 -16.26 -14.68 -11.15
CA LEU A 192 -16.99 -13.66 -10.40
C LEU A 192 -18.47 -14.04 -10.20
N ASP A 193 -19.14 -14.50 -11.28
CA ASP A 193 -20.53 -14.94 -11.23
C ASP A 193 -20.69 -16.23 -10.39
N LEU A 194 -19.68 -17.11 -10.35
CA LEU A 194 -19.66 -18.23 -9.41
C LEU A 194 -19.59 -17.74 -7.96
N ALA A 195 -18.65 -16.86 -7.64
CA ALA A 195 -18.45 -16.35 -6.29
C ALA A 195 -19.71 -15.64 -5.74
N PHE A 196 -20.42 -14.87 -6.56
CA PHE A 196 -21.70 -14.28 -6.18
C PHE A 196 -22.80 -15.31 -5.95
N ARG A 197 -22.91 -16.33 -6.82
CA ARG A 197 -23.86 -17.44 -6.59
C ARG A 197 -23.58 -18.16 -5.28
N GLU A 198 -22.32 -18.35 -4.93
CA GLU A 198 -21.94 -18.99 -3.67
C GLU A 198 -22.25 -18.09 -2.47
N LEU A 199 -22.14 -16.77 -2.61
CA LEU A 199 -22.58 -15.81 -1.60
C LEU A 199 -24.10 -15.88 -1.38
N ASP A 200 -24.88 -15.84 -2.46
CA ASP A 200 -26.34 -15.92 -2.41
C ASP A 200 -26.83 -17.25 -1.80
N ASN A 201 -26.12 -18.35 -2.07
CA ASN A 201 -26.44 -19.68 -1.55
C ASN A 201 -25.85 -19.97 -0.16
N GLY A 202 -25.08 -19.05 0.43
CA GLY A 202 -24.43 -19.25 1.73
C GLY A 202 -23.25 -20.24 1.72
N THR A 203 -22.67 -20.54 0.55
CA THR A 203 -21.54 -21.47 0.36
C THR A 203 -20.24 -20.76 -0.03
N PHE A 204 -20.18 -19.44 0.14
CA PHE A 204 -19.02 -18.60 -0.20
C PHE A 204 -17.78 -18.98 0.61
N ILE A 205 -17.93 -19.16 1.92
CA ILE A 205 -16.83 -19.53 2.82
C ILE A 205 -16.48 -21.01 2.61
N LYS A 206 -15.26 -21.27 2.15
CA LYS A 206 -14.77 -22.64 1.84
C LYS A 206 -14.19 -23.38 3.04
N HIS A 207 -13.75 -22.65 4.04
CA HIS A 207 -13.08 -23.19 5.22
C HIS A 207 -13.82 -22.66 6.45
N GLN A 208 -14.45 -23.57 7.21
CA GLN A 208 -15.09 -23.30 8.48
C GLN A 208 -14.29 -23.89 9.62
#